data_AF-A0A830HRA5-F1
#
_entry.id   AF-A0A830HRA5-F1
#
_cell.length_a   1.000
_cell.length_b   1.000
_cell.length_c   1.000
_cell.angle_alpha   90.00
_cell.angle_beta   90.00
_cell.angle_gamma   90.00
#
_symmetry.space_group_name_H-M   'P 1'
#
loop_
_entity.id
_entity.type
_entity.pdbx_description
1 polymer ?
#
loop_
_entity_poly.entity_id
_entity_poly.type
_entity_poly.pdbx_seq_one_letter_code
_entity_poly.pdbx_strand_id
1 'polypeptide(L)'
;MSVNSSMTASLRGVSSHHHIHQRQFSCGLGSGSSCHHRRHHCGNRNVSFVCCASAEETPADEKVNVRAELAKMRADMAMSGKSPNMSPELSDYVNGLVELTQQEFGLYGVAFSEVMQIIDRAYVYTPTTFVNGVDTDEQVVNNAGENNGSAKVFGFGRMHGLNQEQTLRLFCEHYESVKANPDGTDHGNIRAFMKHGWNGVSFEDGEDADRPLRVRAEGEIDDADI
;
A
#
# COMPACT_ATOMS: atom_id res chain seq x y z
N MET A 1 1.61 -46.72 -49.82
CA MET A 1 2.99 -47.02 -49.39
C MET A 1 3.05 -46.86 -47.88
N SER A 2 3.07 -47.96 -47.14
CA SER A 2 3.39 -48.02 -45.71
C SER A 2 4.89 -47.74 -45.51
N VAL A 3 5.31 -46.97 -44.50
CA VAL A 3 5.67 -47.42 -43.14
C VAL A 3 6.30 -46.28 -42.32
N ASN A 4 5.86 -46.16 -41.06
CA ASN A 4 6.55 -45.87 -39.79
C ASN A 4 7.84 -45.01 -39.76
N SER A 5 7.91 -44.08 -38.78
CA SER A 5 8.61 -44.38 -37.51
C SER A 5 8.39 -43.31 -36.44
N SER A 6 7.92 -43.80 -35.29
CA SER A 6 7.96 -43.18 -33.97
C SER A 6 9.35 -43.41 -33.37
N MET A 7 9.94 -42.42 -32.70
CA MET A 7 11.04 -42.65 -31.76
C MET A 7 10.90 -41.77 -30.52
N THR A 8 10.50 -42.44 -29.45
CA THR A 8 10.77 -42.15 -28.04
C THR A 8 12.27 -42.18 -27.74
N ALA A 9 12.75 -41.34 -26.83
CA ALA A 9 13.95 -41.63 -26.05
C ALA A 9 13.85 -41.05 -24.63
N SER A 10 14.25 -41.87 -23.68
CA SER A 10 14.06 -41.77 -22.24
C SER A 10 15.42 -41.88 -21.54
N LEU A 11 15.61 -41.06 -20.50
CA LEU A 11 16.43 -41.24 -19.28
C LEU A 11 17.95 -41.52 -19.34
N ARG A 12 18.68 -40.66 -18.62
CA ARG A 12 19.78 -40.88 -17.63
C ARG A 12 20.40 -39.47 -17.39
N GLY A 13 20.52 -38.88 -16.21
CA GLY A 13 20.71 -39.36 -14.85
C GLY A 13 22.14 -39.05 -14.43
N VAL A 14 22.40 -37.99 -13.64
CA VAL A 14 23.58 -37.88 -12.77
C VAL A 14 23.27 -37.00 -11.56
N SER A 15 23.44 -37.59 -10.38
CA SER A 15 23.41 -36.97 -9.06
C SER A 15 24.81 -36.49 -8.70
N SER A 16 24.96 -35.33 -8.07
CA SER A 16 26.16 -35.00 -7.30
C SER A 16 25.85 -34.01 -6.16
N HIS A 17 25.94 -34.56 -4.95
CA HIS A 17 26.05 -33.86 -3.67
C HIS A 17 27.30 -32.96 -3.63
N HIS A 18 27.18 -31.74 -3.09
CA HIS A 18 28.25 -30.99 -2.42
C HIS A 18 27.60 -30.18 -1.29
N HIS A 19 27.69 -30.69 -0.06
CA HIS A 19 28.61 -30.26 1.01
C HIS A 19 28.17 -28.99 1.75
N ILE A 20 27.43 -29.25 2.83
CA ILE A 20 27.12 -28.37 3.95
C ILE A 20 28.41 -28.13 4.75
N HIS A 21 28.83 -26.88 4.90
CA HIS A 21 29.84 -26.49 5.88
C HIS A 21 29.13 -26.05 7.18
N GLN A 22 29.03 -26.97 8.14
CA GLN A 22 28.84 -26.63 9.54
C GLN A 22 30.19 -26.18 10.12
N ARG A 23 30.24 -25.00 10.73
CA ARG A 23 31.35 -24.60 11.61
C ARG A 23 30.96 -24.97 13.04
N GLN A 24 31.73 -25.93 13.56
CA GLN A 24 31.80 -26.30 14.97
C GLN A 24 32.46 -25.18 15.78
N PHE A 25 31.94 -24.88 16.97
CA PHE A 25 32.75 -24.44 18.09
C PHE A 25 32.40 -25.33 19.28
N SER A 26 33.44 -25.91 19.88
CA SER A 26 33.41 -26.93 20.91
C SER A 26 34.03 -26.38 22.19
N CYS A 27 33.38 -26.71 23.32
CA CYS A 27 33.88 -26.91 24.70
C CYS A 27 34.66 -25.78 25.41
N GLY A 28 34.61 -25.61 26.73
CA GLY A 28 34.05 -26.41 27.83
C GLY A 28 34.08 -25.58 29.13
N LEU A 29 33.12 -25.78 30.05
CA LEU A 29 33.22 -26.57 31.29
C LEU A 29 33.88 -25.88 32.51
N GLY A 30 33.14 -25.89 33.63
CA GLY A 30 33.66 -25.80 35.01
C GLY A 30 33.02 -24.70 35.86
N SER A 31 31.94 -24.97 36.61
CA SER A 31 31.93 -25.23 38.08
C SER A 31 32.55 -24.07 38.90
N GLY A 32 31.87 -23.31 39.76
CA GLY A 32 30.85 -23.68 40.75
C GLY A 32 31.38 -23.29 42.16
N SER A 33 30.53 -22.63 42.97
CA SER A 33 30.60 -22.48 44.45
C SER A 33 30.95 -21.10 45.05
N SER A 34 29.88 -20.34 45.32
CA SER A 34 29.44 -19.71 46.58
C SER A 34 30.38 -19.59 47.82
N CYS A 35 30.50 -18.33 48.28
CA CYS A 35 30.50 -17.80 49.67
C CYS A 35 31.57 -18.22 50.71
N HIS A 36 32.35 -17.23 51.21
CA HIS A 36 32.32 -16.84 52.64
C HIS A 36 32.96 -15.47 52.93
N HIS A 37 32.35 -14.80 53.91
CA HIS A 37 32.54 -13.43 54.38
C HIS A 37 33.80 -13.29 55.26
N ARG A 38 34.68 -12.31 55.01
CA ARG A 38 35.58 -11.79 56.05
C ARG A 38 35.98 -10.34 55.79
N ARG A 39 35.54 -9.44 56.68
CA ARG A 39 35.92 -8.01 56.72
C ARG A 39 37.30 -7.85 57.35
N HIS A 40 38.14 -6.97 56.80
CA HIS A 40 39.10 -6.18 57.59
C HIS A 40 39.39 -4.83 56.91
N HIS A 41 39.47 -3.80 57.74
CA HIS A 41 39.70 -2.38 57.43
C HIS A 41 41.15 -2.06 57.00
N CYS A 42 41.26 -0.98 56.21
CA CYS A 42 42.17 0.18 56.38
C CYS A 42 43.08 0.49 55.17
N GLY A 43 43.14 1.78 54.78
CA GLY A 43 44.40 2.40 54.37
C GLY A 43 44.59 2.80 52.89
N ASN A 44 43.95 3.90 52.49
CA ASN A 44 44.49 5.01 51.68
C ASN A 44 45.77 4.76 50.82
N ARG A 45 45.63 4.73 49.48
CA ARG A 45 46.35 5.56 48.47
C ARG A 45 46.25 4.95 47.06
N ASN A 46 46.15 5.84 46.06
CA ASN A 46 46.33 5.65 44.61
C ASN A 46 47.26 4.48 44.24
N VAL A 47 46.91 3.63 43.27
CA VAL A 47 47.24 3.73 41.83
C VAL A 47 46.45 2.66 41.04
N SER A 48 46.03 3.04 39.83
CA SER A 48 45.54 2.26 38.68
C SER A 48 45.42 0.74 38.78
N PHE A 49 44.20 0.25 38.52
CA PHE A 49 44.00 -1.02 37.81
C PHE A 49 42.74 -0.93 36.94
N VAL A 50 42.93 -1.12 35.64
CA VAL A 50 41.87 -1.45 34.70
C VAL A 50 41.48 -2.90 34.98
N CYS A 51 40.21 -3.17 35.28
CA CYS A 51 39.50 -4.31 34.70
C CYS A 51 38.01 -4.29 35.03
N CYS A 52 37.24 -4.62 34.00
CA CYS A 52 35.84 -5.04 33.95
C CYS A 52 35.21 -5.50 35.28
N ALA A 53 34.07 -4.89 35.59
CA ALA A 53 33.01 -5.56 36.34
C ALA A 53 31.69 -5.29 35.63
N SER A 54 31.04 -6.36 35.20
CA SER A 54 29.73 -6.42 34.58
C SER A 54 28.69 -5.67 35.41
N ALA A 55 27.99 -4.73 34.77
CA ALA A 55 26.66 -4.35 35.19
C ALA A 55 25.70 -5.11 34.27
N GLU A 56 24.96 -6.05 34.86
CA GLU A 56 23.75 -6.59 34.23
C GLU A 56 22.74 -5.44 34.13
N GLU A 57 22.42 -5.01 32.91
CA GLU A 57 21.23 -4.21 32.64
C GLU A 57 20.44 -4.87 31.51
N THR A 58 19.32 -5.48 31.87
CA THR A 58 18.16 -5.60 30.98
C THR A 58 17.14 -4.54 31.40
N PRO A 59 16.16 -4.17 30.56
CA PRO A 59 16.22 -3.66 29.20
C PRO A 59 15.62 -2.24 29.18
N ALA A 60 16.30 -1.26 28.57
CA ALA A 60 15.77 0.10 28.48
C ALA A 60 15.16 0.39 27.10
N ASP A 61 13.86 0.65 27.12
CA ASP A 61 13.17 1.61 26.26
C ASP A 61 13.04 1.27 24.76
N GLU A 62 12.10 0.38 24.42
CA GLU A 62 11.25 0.61 23.24
C GLU A 62 10.24 1.72 23.57
N LYS A 63 10.74 2.95 23.77
CA LYS A 63 9.89 4.13 23.79
C LYS A 63 9.49 4.40 22.35
N VAL A 64 8.39 3.78 21.93
CA VAL A 64 7.61 4.23 20.78
C VAL A 64 7.47 5.74 20.95
N ASN A 65 8.12 6.48 20.06
CA ASN A 65 8.19 7.93 20.15
C ASN A 65 6.79 8.45 19.81
N VAL A 66 5.93 8.56 20.82
CA VAL A 66 4.54 9.00 20.69
C VAL A 66 4.46 10.33 19.95
N ARG A 67 5.51 11.17 19.98
CA ARG A 67 5.56 12.40 19.16
C ARG A 67 5.84 12.13 17.67
N ALA A 68 6.70 11.18 17.35
CA ALA A 68 6.92 10.76 15.95
C ALA A 68 5.73 9.97 15.42
N GLU A 69 5.10 9.15 16.25
CA GLU A 69 3.88 8.41 15.91
C GLU A 69 2.69 9.36 15.79
N LEU A 70 2.53 10.33 16.71
CA LEU A 70 1.53 11.40 16.60
C LEU A 70 1.82 12.36 15.44
N ALA A 71 3.08 12.57 15.07
CA ALA A 71 3.43 13.33 13.88
C ALA A 71 3.12 12.54 12.60
N LYS A 72 3.31 11.21 12.62
CA LYS A 72 2.92 10.30 11.54
C LYS A 72 1.40 10.24 11.40
N MET A 73 0.66 10.02 12.50
CA MET A 73 -0.80 10.08 12.56
C MET A 73 -1.35 11.47 12.21
N ARG A 74 -0.63 12.57 12.56
CA ARG A 74 -1.00 13.93 12.12
C ARG A 74 -0.67 14.18 10.66
N ALA A 75 0.36 13.57 10.10
CA ALA A 75 0.66 13.63 8.66
C ALA A 75 -0.38 12.82 7.88
N ASP A 76 -0.76 11.65 8.38
CA ASP A 76 -1.85 10.83 7.84
C ASP A 76 -3.19 11.58 7.92
N MET A 77 -3.46 12.31 9.03
CA MET A 77 -4.63 13.21 9.15
C MET A 77 -4.50 14.52 8.36
N ALA A 78 -3.29 15.00 8.06
CA ALA A 78 -3.09 16.22 7.25
C ALA A 78 -3.33 15.96 5.75
N MET A 79 -3.37 14.68 5.34
CA MET A 79 -3.86 14.25 4.03
C MET A 79 -5.38 14.00 4.03
N SER A 80 -6.02 14.02 5.20
CA SER A 80 -7.48 14.01 5.33
C SER A 80 -8.01 15.46 5.30
N GLY A 81 -8.47 15.87 4.13
CA GLY A 81 -9.72 16.62 4.07
C GLY A 81 -9.71 18.11 4.41
N LYS A 82 -8.64 18.86 4.14
CA LYS A 82 -8.78 20.33 3.99
C LYS A 82 -8.00 20.85 2.79
N SER A 83 -8.60 20.66 1.62
CA SER A 83 -8.22 21.47 0.46
C SER A 83 -8.70 22.91 0.72
N PRO A 84 -7.81 23.91 0.75
CA PRO A 84 -8.15 25.29 1.17
C PRO A 84 -9.13 26.03 0.24
N ASN A 85 -9.60 25.40 -0.85
CA ASN A 85 -10.39 26.03 -1.91
C ASN A 85 -11.78 25.41 -2.16
N MET A 86 -12.22 24.43 -1.36
CA MET A 86 -13.55 23.80 -1.51
C MET A 86 -14.55 24.38 -0.50
N SER A 87 -15.82 24.54 -0.91
CA SER A 87 -16.86 25.00 0.00
C SER A 87 -17.05 24.01 1.18
N PRO A 88 -17.37 24.50 2.40
CA PRO A 88 -17.51 23.64 3.57
C PRO A 88 -18.52 22.50 3.37
N GLU A 89 -19.68 22.79 2.79
CA GLU A 89 -20.71 21.79 2.54
C GLU A 89 -20.24 20.68 1.59
N LEU A 90 -19.51 21.03 0.53
CA LEU A 90 -19.00 20.06 -0.43
C LEU A 90 -17.85 19.23 0.14
N SER A 91 -17.03 19.84 1.00
CA SER A 91 -16.00 19.13 1.75
C SER A 91 -16.61 18.06 2.65
N ASP A 92 -17.76 18.32 3.28
CA ASP A 92 -18.43 17.34 4.13
C ASP A 92 -18.93 16.13 3.32
N TYR A 93 -19.45 16.34 2.10
CA TYR A 93 -19.83 15.24 1.21
C TYR A 93 -18.62 14.40 0.76
N VAL A 94 -17.53 15.05 0.38
CA VAL A 94 -16.30 14.35 -0.03
C VAL A 94 -15.70 13.54 1.12
N ASN A 95 -15.63 14.14 2.31
CA ASN A 95 -15.15 13.46 3.51
C ASN A 95 -16.07 12.29 3.89
N GLY A 96 -17.39 12.47 3.82
CA GLY A 96 -18.34 11.38 4.03
C GLY A 96 -18.16 10.24 3.03
N LEU A 97 -17.91 10.53 1.76
CA LEU A 97 -17.60 9.50 0.75
C LEU A 97 -16.31 8.74 1.08
N VAL A 98 -15.25 9.45 1.47
CA VAL A 98 -13.98 8.83 1.90
C VAL A 98 -14.20 7.95 3.12
N GLU A 99 -14.89 8.44 4.15
CA GLU A 99 -15.18 7.69 5.38
C GLU A 99 -16.00 6.42 5.09
N LEU A 100 -17.03 6.51 4.24
CA LEU A 100 -17.82 5.36 3.82
C LEU A 100 -16.96 4.27 3.18
N THR A 101 -15.96 4.63 2.37
CA THR A 101 -15.06 3.63 1.75
C THR A 101 -14.27 2.82 2.79
N GLN A 102 -14.09 3.34 4.00
CA GLN A 102 -13.31 2.71 5.08
C GLN A 102 -14.16 1.80 5.97
N GLN A 103 -15.49 1.90 5.92
CA GLN A 103 -16.39 1.11 6.75
C GLN A 103 -16.57 -0.31 6.23
N GLU A 104 -16.96 -1.25 7.09
CA GLU A 104 -17.13 -2.67 6.74
C GLU A 104 -18.20 -2.90 5.66
N PHE A 105 -19.34 -2.19 5.76
CA PHE A 105 -20.43 -2.23 4.78
C PHE A 105 -20.24 -1.23 3.62
N GLY A 106 -19.20 -0.40 3.69
CA GLY A 106 -18.71 0.39 2.57
C GLY A 106 -19.78 1.25 1.87
N LEU A 107 -19.77 1.16 0.54
CA LEU A 107 -20.70 1.83 -0.38
C LEU A 107 -21.78 0.87 -0.91
N TYR A 108 -22.15 -0.17 -0.14
CA TYR A 108 -23.15 -1.13 -0.57
C TYR A 108 -24.53 -0.46 -0.75
N GLY A 109 -25.10 -0.56 -1.94
CA GLY A 109 -26.40 0.04 -2.29
C GLY A 109 -26.34 1.51 -2.74
N VAL A 110 -25.17 2.15 -2.67
CA VAL A 110 -24.92 3.45 -3.32
C VAL A 110 -24.73 3.22 -4.81
N ALA A 111 -25.34 4.05 -5.66
CA ALA A 111 -25.16 3.95 -7.10
C ALA A 111 -23.86 4.62 -7.54
N PHE A 112 -23.17 4.02 -8.52
CA PHE A 112 -21.95 4.59 -9.09
C PHE A 112 -22.15 6.03 -9.60
N SER A 113 -23.33 6.33 -10.13
CA SER A 113 -23.70 7.67 -10.58
C SER A 113 -23.74 8.71 -9.46
N GLU A 114 -24.03 8.33 -8.22
CA GLU A 114 -23.98 9.23 -7.06
C GLU A 114 -22.53 9.56 -6.70
N VAL A 115 -21.64 8.56 -6.73
CA VAL A 115 -20.20 8.77 -6.55
C VAL A 115 -19.66 9.73 -7.62
N MET A 116 -20.04 9.53 -8.89
CA MET A 116 -19.63 10.43 -9.98
C MET A 116 -20.13 11.86 -9.77
N GLN A 117 -21.37 12.04 -9.33
CA GLN A 117 -21.90 13.39 -9.04
C GLN A 117 -21.12 14.11 -7.93
N ILE A 118 -20.73 13.40 -6.87
CA ILE A 118 -19.93 13.99 -5.79
C ILE A 118 -18.57 14.41 -6.34
N ILE A 119 -17.91 13.55 -7.12
CA ILE A 119 -16.61 13.86 -7.72
C ILE A 119 -16.73 15.05 -8.68
N ASP A 120 -17.74 15.08 -9.55
CA ASP A 120 -17.89 16.12 -10.58
C ASP A 120 -18.21 17.50 -10.02
N ARG A 121 -18.94 17.56 -8.89
CA ARG A 121 -19.15 18.81 -8.15
C ARG A 121 -17.87 19.29 -7.48
N ALA A 122 -17.11 18.37 -6.89
CA ALA A 122 -15.93 18.68 -6.08
C ALA A 122 -14.66 18.94 -6.91
N TYR A 123 -14.56 18.36 -8.10
CA TYR A 123 -13.35 18.36 -8.90
C TYR A 123 -13.63 18.68 -10.36
N VAL A 124 -12.67 19.38 -10.97
CA VAL A 124 -12.58 19.54 -12.41
C VAL A 124 -11.75 18.38 -12.95
N TYR A 125 -12.33 17.64 -13.90
CA TYR A 125 -11.69 16.50 -14.54
C TYR A 125 -11.02 16.92 -15.85
N THR A 126 -9.74 16.62 -15.97
CA THR A 126 -8.99 16.74 -17.23
C THR A 126 -8.90 15.35 -17.85
N PRO A 127 -9.36 15.15 -19.10
CA PRO A 127 -9.16 13.88 -19.80
C PRO A 127 -7.68 13.52 -19.88
N THR A 128 -7.32 12.35 -19.39
CA THR A 128 -5.92 11.90 -19.31
C THR A 128 -5.81 10.43 -19.69
N THR A 129 -4.78 10.10 -20.46
CA THR A 129 -4.44 8.71 -20.77
C THR A 129 -3.90 8.03 -19.52
N PHE A 130 -4.37 6.83 -19.24
CA PHE A 130 -3.81 6.02 -18.15
C PHE A 130 -3.78 4.54 -18.51
N VAL A 131 -2.85 3.84 -17.89
CA VAL A 131 -2.64 2.41 -18.03
C VAL A 131 -2.91 1.75 -16.70
N ASN A 132 -3.55 0.57 -16.75
CA ASN A 132 -3.82 -0.27 -15.60
C ASN A 132 -3.29 -1.69 -15.87
N GLY A 133 -2.50 -2.25 -14.97
CA GLY A 133 -1.70 -3.45 -15.22
C GLY A 133 -0.43 -3.17 -16.05
N VAL A 134 0.27 -2.07 -15.77
CA VAL A 134 1.57 -1.75 -16.39
C VAL A 134 2.53 -2.94 -16.31
N ASP A 135 3.22 -3.23 -17.42
CA ASP A 135 4.16 -4.35 -17.58
C ASP A 135 3.58 -5.75 -17.33
N THR A 136 2.27 -5.93 -17.54
CA THR A 136 1.60 -7.23 -17.43
C THR A 136 0.89 -7.62 -18.72
N ASP A 137 0.64 -8.92 -18.91
CA ASP A 137 -0.11 -9.46 -20.05
C ASP A 137 -1.60 -9.04 -20.04
N GLU A 138 -2.10 -8.51 -18.92
CA GLU A 138 -3.48 -8.08 -18.72
C GLU A 138 -3.62 -6.54 -18.72
N GLN A 139 -2.65 -5.85 -19.32
CA GLN A 139 -2.63 -4.40 -19.42
C GLN A 139 -3.88 -3.85 -20.13
N VAL A 140 -4.50 -2.85 -19.50
CA VAL A 140 -5.59 -2.06 -20.05
C VAL A 140 -5.09 -0.63 -20.27
N VAL A 141 -4.97 -0.23 -21.53
CA VAL A 141 -4.66 1.14 -21.93
C VAL A 141 -5.96 1.90 -22.14
N ASN A 142 -6.09 3.07 -21.52
CA ASN A 142 -7.24 3.94 -21.63
C ASN A 142 -6.78 5.26 -22.20
N ASN A 143 -7.22 5.62 -23.41
CA ASN A 143 -6.87 6.91 -24.00
C ASN A 143 -7.65 8.04 -23.30
N ALA A 144 -7.14 9.27 -23.41
CA ALA A 144 -7.86 10.44 -22.91
C ALA A 144 -9.31 10.49 -23.45
N GLY A 145 -10.29 10.56 -22.53
CA GLY A 145 -11.72 10.56 -22.87
C GLY A 145 -12.38 9.18 -22.83
N GLU A 146 -11.61 8.09 -22.79
CA GLU A 146 -12.11 6.73 -22.61
C GLU A 146 -12.18 6.37 -21.13
N ASN A 147 -13.21 5.62 -20.74
CA ASN A 147 -13.37 5.13 -19.36
C ASN A 147 -13.21 6.23 -18.29
N ASN A 148 -13.75 7.44 -18.57
CA ASN A 148 -13.62 8.62 -17.69
C ASN A 148 -14.00 8.33 -16.23
N GLY A 149 -15.02 7.48 -16.00
CA GLY A 149 -15.39 7.06 -14.64
C GLY A 149 -14.24 6.36 -13.90
N SER A 150 -13.48 5.50 -14.58
CA SER A 150 -12.29 4.86 -14.00
C SER A 150 -11.18 5.87 -13.74
N ALA A 151 -10.89 6.77 -14.69
CA ALA A 151 -9.89 7.82 -14.51
C ALA A 151 -10.21 8.73 -13.30
N LYS A 152 -11.48 9.14 -13.16
CA LYS A 152 -11.98 9.92 -12.01
C LYS A 152 -11.84 9.16 -10.70
N VAL A 153 -12.25 7.88 -10.64
CA VAL A 153 -12.10 7.07 -9.42
C VAL A 153 -10.64 6.90 -9.03
N PHE A 154 -9.75 6.59 -9.97
CA PHE A 154 -8.32 6.44 -9.68
C PHE A 154 -7.67 7.77 -9.28
N GLY A 155 -8.03 8.88 -9.93
CA GLY A 155 -7.62 10.21 -9.52
C GLY A 155 -8.07 10.54 -8.09
N PHE A 156 -9.33 10.26 -7.76
CA PHE A 156 -9.91 10.50 -6.44
C PHE A 156 -9.24 9.63 -5.38
N GLY A 157 -9.08 8.32 -5.65
CA GLY A 157 -8.43 7.39 -4.74
C GLY A 157 -6.98 7.78 -4.45
N ARG A 158 -6.23 8.21 -5.45
CA ARG A 158 -4.85 8.68 -5.27
C ARG A 158 -4.78 9.99 -4.48
N MET A 159 -5.70 10.93 -4.75
CA MET A 159 -5.76 12.21 -4.06
C MET A 159 -6.05 12.08 -2.56
N HIS A 160 -6.94 11.14 -2.20
CA HIS A 160 -7.34 10.90 -0.81
C HIS A 160 -6.55 9.78 -0.12
N GLY A 161 -5.51 9.25 -0.76
CA GLY A 161 -4.67 8.19 -0.19
C GLY A 161 -5.41 6.88 0.08
N LEU A 162 -6.46 6.59 -0.70
CA LEU A 162 -7.24 5.37 -0.55
C LEU A 162 -6.41 4.15 -0.94
N ASN A 163 -6.54 3.07 -0.17
CA ASN A 163 -5.95 1.79 -0.53
C ASN A 163 -6.71 1.12 -1.70
N GLN A 164 -6.21 -0.01 -2.16
CA GLN A 164 -6.78 -0.73 -3.29
C GLN A 164 -8.25 -1.14 -3.06
N GLU A 165 -8.58 -1.70 -1.89
CA GLU A 165 -9.94 -2.14 -1.57
C GLU A 165 -10.90 -0.96 -1.44
N GLN A 166 -10.48 0.10 -0.76
CA GLN A 166 -11.26 1.35 -0.62
C GLN A 166 -11.56 1.97 -1.97
N THR A 167 -10.59 1.97 -2.89
CA THR A 167 -10.77 2.48 -4.25
C THR A 167 -11.69 1.58 -5.07
N LEU A 168 -11.58 0.26 -4.92
CA LEU A 168 -12.50 -0.69 -5.58
C LEU A 168 -13.96 -0.46 -5.16
N ARG A 169 -14.20 -0.12 -3.90
CA ARG A 169 -15.56 0.18 -3.38
C ARG A 169 -16.19 1.41 -4.05
N LEU A 170 -15.41 2.36 -4.56
CA LEU A 170 -15.94 3.52 -5.29
C LEU A 170 -16.58 3.15 -6.63
N PHE A 171 -16.32 1.95 -7.15
CA PHE A 171 -17.00 1.44 -8.35
C PHE A 171 -18.38 0.83 -8.06
N CYS A 172 -18.81 0.79 -6.80
CA CYS A 172 -20.17 0.41 -6.38
C CYS A 172 -20.68 -0.89 -7.03
N GLU A 173 -21.83 -0.84 -7.72
CA GLU A 173 -22.45 -1.98 -8.37
C GLU A 173 -21.56 -2.65 -9.43
N HIS A 174 -20.64 -1.92 -10.07
CA HIS A 174 -19.72 -2.48 -11.05
C HIS A 174 -18.67 -3.39 -10.39
N TYR A 175 -18.19 -3.02 -9.19
CA TYR A 175 -17.28 -3.88 -8.43
C TYR A 175 -17.98 -5.16 -7.96
N GLU A 176 -19.21 -5.06 -7.49
CA GLU A 176 -20.00 -6.22 -7.09
C GLU A 176 -20.34 -7.14 -8.27
N SER A 177 -20.63 -6.58 -9.46
CA SER A 177 -20.81 -7.35 -10.69
C SER A 177 -19.57 -8.18 -11.06
N VAL A 178 -18.39 -7.56 -10.99
CA VAL A 178 -17.12 -8.23 -11.27
C VAL A 178 -16.83 -9.35 -10.26
N LYS A 179 -17.11 -9.11 -8.96
CA LYS A 179 -16.98 -10.15 -7.91
C LYS A 179 -17.94 -11.31 -8.10
N ALA A 180 -19.18 -11.03 -8.53
CA ALA A 180 -20.19 -12.05 -8.79
C ALA A 180 -19.88 -12.89 -10.05
N ASN A 181 -19.14 -12.33 -11.00
CA ASN A 181 -18.77 -12.99 -12.25
C ASN A 181 -17.24 -13.02 -12.45
N PRO A 182 -16.51 -13.94 -11.78
CA PRO A 182 -15.05 -13.98 -11.83
C PRO A 182 -14.49 -14.26 -13.24
N ASP A 183 -15.22 -15.04 -14.06
CA ASP A 183 -14.82 -15.41 -15.42
C ASP A 183 -15.27 -14.41 -16.50
N GLY A 184 -15.90 -13.31 -16.11
CA GLY A 184 -16.33 -12.25 -17.02
C GLY A 184 -15.16 -11.45 -17.62
N THR A 185 -15.43 -10.76 -18.73
CA THR A 185 -14.48 -9.87 -19.43
C THR A 185 -14.91 -8.41 -19.39
N ASP A 186 -16.03 -8.11 -18.72
CA ASP A 186 -16.54 -6.77 -18.47
C ASP A 186 -15.65 -6.01 -17.47
N HIS A 187 -15.70 -4.67 -17.53
CA HIS A 187 -14.99 -3.79 -16.60
C HIS A 187 -13.49 -4.08 -16.46
N GLY A 188 -12.77 -4.10 -17.59
CA GLY A 188 -11.33 -4.40 -17.63
C GLY A 188 -10.49 -3.64 -16.59
N ASN A 189 -10.76 -2.36 -16.37
CA ASN A 189 -10.07 -1.56 -15.35
C ASN A 189 -10.28 -2.08 -13.92
N ILE A 190 -11.50 -2.48 -13.55
CA ILE A 190 -11.78 -3.00 -12.21
C ILE A 190 -11.02 -4.33 -12.02
N ARG A 191 -11.06 -5.22 -13.01
CA ARG A 191 -10.37 -6.52 -12.98
C ARG A 191 -8.86 -6.39 -12.91
N ALA A 192 -8.27 -5.54 -13.76
CA ALA A 192 -6.84 -5.26 -13.73
C ALA A 192 -6.43 -4.65 -12.38
N PHE A 193 -7.23 -3.72 -11.85
CA PHE A 193 -6.95 -3.09 -10.57
C PHE A 193 -7.10 -4.05 -9.38
N MET A 194 -8.02 -5.02 -9.43
CA MET A 194 -8.11 -6.08 -8.41
C MET A 194 -6.85 -6.95 -8.35
N LYS A 195 -6.17 -7.17 -9.48
CA LYS A 195 -4.99 -8.02 -9.57
C LYS A 195 -3.69 -7.28 -9.29
N HIS A 196 -3.54 -6.07 -9.83
CA HIS A 196 -2.27 -5.34 -9.83
C HIS A 196 -2.24 -4.18 -8.83
N GLY A 197 -3.42 -3.71 -8.38
CA GLY A 197 -3.57 -2.59 -7.47
C GLY A 197 -2.91 -1.31 -7.99
N TRP A 198 -2.53 -0.43 -7.07
CA TRP A 198 -1.90 0.86 -7.40
C TRP A 198 -0.57 0.73 -8.14
N ASN A 199 0.17 -0.37 -7.96
CA ASN A 199 1.42 -0.61 -8.67
C ASN A 199 1.21 -0.80 -10.18
N GLY A 200 0.01 -1.23 -10.59
CA GLY A 200 -0.35 -1.38 -11.98
C GLY A 200 -0.91 -0.12 -12.63
N VAL A 201 -1.21 0.94 -11.87
CA VAL A 201 -1.83 2.16 -12.40
C VAL A 201 -0.76 3.23 -12.65
N SER A 202 -0.65 3.66 -13.91
CA SER A 202 0.19 4.79 -14.30
C SER A 202 -0.61 5.74 -15.17
N PHE A 203 -0.63 7.00 -14.78
CA PHE A 203 -1.07 8.07 -15.69
C PHE A 203 0.11 8.46 -16.58
N GLU A 204 -0.17 8.96 -17.78
CA GLU A 204 0.86 9.50 -18.67
C GLU A 204 1.56 10.71 -18.01
N ASP A 205 2.84 10.94 -18.30
CA ASP A 205 3.59 12.05 -17.70
C ASP A 205 3.25 13.40 -18.38
N GLY A 206 2.88 14.39 -17.58
CA GLY A 206 2.55 15.76 -17.98
C GLY A 206 2.24 16.62 -16.76
N GLU A 207 2.39 17.94 -16.82
CA GLU A 207 2.22 18.83 -15.65
C GLU A 207 0.84 18.66 -14.96
N ASP A 208 -0.18 18.24 -15.72
CA ASP A 208 -1.53 17.93 -15.23
C ASP A 208 -1.89 16.44 -15.27
N ALA A 209 -1.02 15.59 -15.82
CA ALA A 209 -1.38 14.20 -16.12
C ALA A 209 -1.17 13.24 -14.93
N ASP A 210 -0.31 13.57 -13.97
CA ASP A 210 -0.22 12.80 -12.70
C ASP A 210 -1.46 13.02 -11.80
N ARG A 211 -2.31 13.99 -12.13
CA ARG A 211 -3.51 14.36 -11.36
C ARG A 211 -4.70 14.67 -12.29
N PRO A 212 -5.46 13.65 -12.73
CA PRO A 212 -6.63 13.87 -13.60
C PRO A 212 -7.74 14.71 -12.95
N LEU A 213 -7.64 14.97 -11.64
CA LEU A 213 -8.59 15.78 -10.88
C LEU A 213 -7.89 16.97 -10.23
N ARG A 214 -8.50 18.15 -10.40
CA ARG A 214 -8.18 19.37 -9.66
C ARG A 214 -9.38 19.77 -8.81
N VAL A 215 -9.14 20.26 -7.59
CA VAL A 215 -10.23 20.80 -6.75
C VAL A 215 -10.88 21.99 -7.45
N ARG A 216 -12.21 21.96 -7.58
CA ARG A 216 -13.00 23.05 -8.16
C ARG A 216 -12.96 24.25 -7.22
N ALA A 217 -12.73 25.44 -7.77
CA ALA A 217 -12.78 26.67 -6.98
C ALA A 217 -14.24 27.10 -6.72
N GLU A 218 -14.48 27.79 -5.61
CA GLU A 218 -15.81 28.34 -5.32
C GLU A 218 -16.28 29.29 -6.45
N GLY A 219 -17.44 28.99 -7.04
CA GLY A 219 -18.04 29.79 -8.12
C GLY A 219 -17.59 29.43 -9.54
N GLU A 220 -16.75 28.39 -9.72
CA GLU A 220 -16.35 27.88 -11.03
C GLU A 220 -17.46 27.00 -11.65
N ILE A 221 -18.23 27.57 -12.58
CA ILE A 221 -19.27 26.87 -13.35
C ILE A 221 -18.60 26.18 -14.54
N ASP A 222 -18.86 24.87 -14.71
CA ASP A 222 -18.40 24.13 -15.89
C ASP A 222 -19.32 24.42 -17.08
N ASP A 223 -18.78 24.46 -18.30
CA ASP A 223 -19.58 24.65 -19.53
C ASP A 223 -20.60 23.50 -19.73
N ALA A 224 -20.42 22.38 -19.02
CA ALA A 224 -21.34 21.24 -19.01
C ALA A 224 -22.65 21.48 -18.22
N ASP A 225 -22.73 22.54 -17.40
CA ASP A 225 -23.90 22.90 -16.58
C ASP A 225 -24.74 24.05 -17.20
N ILE A 226 -24.45 24.48 -18.44
CA ILE A 226 -25.20 25.53 -19.19
C ILE A 226 -26.09 24.93 -20.29
#